data_AF-A0A538CTD2-F1
#
_entry.id   AF-A0A538CTD2-F1
#
_cell.length_a   1.000
_cell.length_b   1.000
_cell.length_c   1.000
_cell.angle_alpha   90.00
_cell.angle_beta   90.00
_cell.angle_gamma   90.00
#
_symmetry.space_group_name_H-M   'P 1'
#
loop_
_entity.id
_entity.type
_entity.pdbx_description
1 polymer ?
#
loop_
_entity_poly.entity_id
_entity_poly.type
_entity_poly.pdbx_seq_one_letter_code
_entity_poly.pdbx_strand_id
1 'polypeptide(L)'
;MARRSDARRNMIVSQALLQRERGVAGTALPDVLEHSGAPRGSIYHHFPDGRAQLAEEATEWAAGFTSRRLESLLASGDVVSALDAFIDDWTATLRDSEFAAGCPVVAGALDKTTREAATAGFRQWERL
;
A
#
# COMPACT_ATOMS: atom_id res chain seq x y z
N MET A 1 0.50 -19.11 15.58
CA MET A 1 0.86 -17.83 16.23
C MET A 1 1.87 -17.15 15.31
N ALA A 2 1.47 -16.09 14.60
CA ALA A 2 2.36 -15.37 13.69
C ALA A 2 3.59 -14.83 14.47
N ARG A 3 4.79 -14.93 13.89
CA ARG A 3 6.00 -14.40 14.52
C ARG A 3 5.86 -12.88 14.61
N ARG A 4 6.46 -12.25 15.62
CA ARG A 4 6.27 -10.83 15.98
C ARG A 4 6.54 -9.83 14.83
N SER A 5 7.42 -10.17 13.89
CA SER A 5 7.67 -9.40 12.65
C SER A 5 6.51 -9.46 11.66
N ASP A 6 5.76 -10.55 11.66
CA ASP A 6 4.71 -10.84 10.70
C ASP A 6 3.46 -10.05 11.06
N ALA A 7 3.13 -9.88 12.35
CA ALA A 7 1.97 -9.10 12.79
C ALA A 7 2.04 -7.63 12.33
N ARG A 8 3.18 -6.96 12.54
CA ARG A 8 3.38 -5.58 12.10
C ARG A 8 3.28 -5.44 10.59
N ARG A 9 4.01 -6.30 9.86
CA ARG A 9 4.00 -6.30 8.40
C ARG A 9 2.61 -6.60 7.84
N ASN A 10 1.90 -7.57 8.40
CA ASN A 10 0.56 -7.93 7.96
C ASN A 10 -0.43 -6.78 8.16
N MET A 11 -0.33 -6.04 9.28
CA MET A 11 -1.15 -4.83 9.48
C MET A 11 -0.84 -3.75 8.44
N ILE A 12 0.44 -3.49 8.11
CA ILE A 12 0.84 -2.54 7.06
C ILE A 12 0.26 -2.95 5.70
N VAL A 13 0.44 -4.22 5.31
CA VAL A 13 -0.08 -4.74 4.04
C VAL A 13 -1.61 -4.67 4.02
N SER A 14 -2.27 -5.03 5.11
CA SER A 14 -3.73 -4.99 5.22
C SER A 14 -4.27 -3.56 5.14
N GLN A 15 -3.63 -2.61 5.82
CA GLN A 15 -3.96 -1.19 5.69
C GLN A 15 -3.84 -0.73 4.23
N ALA A 16 -2.76 -1.09 3.52
CA ALA A 16 -2.59 -0.75 2.11
C ALA A 16 -3.69 -1.36 1.22
N LEU A 17 -4.06 -2.63 1.46
CA LEU A 17 -5.10 -3.34 0.70
C LEU A 17 -6.51 -2.84 0.98
N LEU A 18 -6.80 -2.38 2.20
CA LEU A 18 -8.11 -1.82 2.53
C LEU A 18 -8.23 -0.36 2.07
N GLN A 19 -7.17 0.45 2.24
CA GLN A 19 -7.23 1.86 1.88
C GLN A 19 -7.31 2.09 0.37
N ARG A 20 -6.81 1.15 -0.44
CA ARG A 20 -6.97 1.23 -1.90
C ARG A 20 -8.41 1.03 -2.38
N GLU A 21 -9.28 0.46 -1.55
CA GLU A 21 -10.71 0.29 -1.83
C GLU A 21 -11.55 1.37 -1.14
N ARG A 22 -11.21 1.71 0.11
CA ARG A 22 -12.06 2.51 1.00
C ARG A 22 -11.53 3.94 1.25
N GLY A 23 -10.33 4.23 0.77
CA GLY A 23 -9.55 5.40 1.18
C GLY A 23 -8.96 5.24 2.59
N VAL A 24 -8.03 6.14 2.93
CA VAL A 24 -7.37 6.13 4.25
C VAL A 24 -8.39 6.39 5.36
N ALA A 25 -9.23 7.42 5.22
CA ALA A 25 -10.29 7.76 6.18
C ALA A 25 -11.38 6.67 6.32
N GLY A 26 -11.65 5.90 5.26
CA GLY A 26 -12.62 4.79 5.28
C GLY A 26 -12.10 3.49 5.88
N THR A 27 -10.80 3.38 6.19
CA THR A 27 -10.19 2.13 6.69
C THR A 27 -10.10 2.11 8.21
N ALA A 28 -10.99 1.38 8.88
CA ALA A 28 -11.00 1.31 10.34
C ALA A 28 -9.95 0.33 10.90
N LEU A 29 -9.38 0.63 12.07
CA LEU A 29 -8.39 -0.23 12.74
C LEU A 29 -8.90 -1.66 13.03
N PRO A 30 -10.16 -1.88 13.44
CA PRO A 30 -10.69 -3.24 13.59
C PRO A 30 -10.66 -4.05 12.29
N ASP A 31 -10.97 -3.42 11.15
CA ASP A 31 -10.95 -4.08 9.84
C ASP A 31 -9.52 -4.50 9.46
N VAL A 32 -8.53 -3.65 9.77
CA VAL A 32 -7.12 -3.98 9.54
C VAL A 32 -6.68 -5.16 10.39
N LEU A 33 -7.09 -5.20 11.66
CA LEU A 33 -6.80 -6.32 12.55
C LEU A 33 -7.42 -7.63 12.05
N GLU A 34 -8.68 -7.57 11.64
CA GLU A 34 -9.39 -8.72 11.08
C GLU A 34 -8.72 -9.22 9.80
N HIS A 35 -8.46 -8.33 8.84
CA HIS A 35 -7.83 -8.66 7.57
C HIS A 35 -6.38 -9.18 7.76
N SER A 36 -5.63 -8.61 8.70
CA SER A 36 -4.23 -9.00 8.95
C SER A 36 -4.07 -10.29 9.78
N GLY A 37 -5.15 -10.75 10.43
CA GLY A 37 -5.11 -11.83 11.41
C GLY A 37 -4.31 -11.49 12.67
N ALA A 38 -3.99 -10.21 12.91
CA ALA A 38 -3.22 -9.78 14.07
C ALA A 38 -4.11 -9.73 15.34
N PRO A 39 -3.55 -9.97 16.54
CA PRO A 39 -4.32 -9.91 17.79
C PRO A 39 -4.87 -8.51 18.06
N ARG A 40 -6.10 -8.39 18.59
CA ARG A 40 -6.80 -7.10 18.79
C ARG A 40 -6.00 -6.06 19.61
N GLY A 41 -5.09 -6.49 20.48
CA GLY A 41 -4.25 -5.61 21.30
C GLY A 41 -2.90 -5.21 20.67
N SER A 42 -2.56 -5.68 19.46
CA SER A 42 -1.22 -5.48 18.91
C SER A 42 -1.00 -4.15 18.21
N ILE A 43 -2.05 -3.41 17.82
CA ILE A 43 -1.90 -2.14 17.09
C ILE A 43 -1.04 -1.16 17.88
N TYR A 44 -1.46 -0.75 19.07
CA TYR A 44 -0.77 0.30 19.83
C TYR A 44 0.62 -0.13 20.31
N HIS A 45 0.90 -1.43 20.33
CA HIS A 45 2.24 -1.95 20.56
C HIS A 45 3.16 -1.76 19.36
N HIS A 46 2.64 -1.90 18.13
CA HIS A 46 3.42 -1.79 16.89
C HIS A 46 3.41 -0.40 16.26
N PHE A 47 2.35 0.36 16.52
CA PHE A 47 2.09 1.70 16.02
C PHE A 47 1.66 2.57 17.23
N PRO A 48 2.62 3.01 18.06
CA PRO A 48 2.31 3.82 19.24
C PRO A 48 1.59 5.13 18.90
N ASP A 49 1.83 5.69 17.72
CA ASP A 49 1.13 6.88 17.20
C ASP A 49 -0.19 6.53 16.51
N GLY A 50 -0.59 5.25 16.57
CA GLY A 50 -1.89 4.75 16.20
C GLY A 50 -2.14 4.72 14.70
N ARG A 51 -3.36 5.10 14.32
CA ARG A 51 -3.87 4.94 12.94
C ARG A 51 -3.10 5.77 11.92
N ALA A 52 -2.69 6.99 12.28
CA ALA A 52 -1.98 7.88 11.36
C ALA A 52 -0.65 7.26 10.92
N GLN A 53 0.15 6.80 11.89
CA GLN A 53 1.41 6.10 11.61
C GLN A 53 1.20 4.83 10.77
N LEU A 54 0.21 4.00 11.11
CA LEU A 54 -0.07 2.80 10.32
C LEU A 54 -0.43 3.14 8.86
N ALA A 55 -1.25 4.18 8.63
CA ALA A 55 -1.63 4.61 7.29
C ALA A 55 -0.44 5.21 6.51
N GLU A 56 0.41 5.97 7.19
CA GLU A 56 1.63 6.55 6.62
C GLU A 56 2.58 5.43 6.17
N GLU A 57 2.92 4.51 7.07
CA GLU A 57 3.82 3.39 6.76
C GLU A 57 3.23 2.43 5.71
N ALA A 58 1.91 2.26 5.66
CA ALA A 58 1.25 1.51 4.59
C ALA A 58 1.37 2.21 3.23
N THR A 59 1.30 3.53 3.21
CA THR A 59 1.49 4.34 2.00
C THR A 59 2.94 4.27 1.53
N GLU A 60 3.92 4.37 2.44
CA GLU A 60 5.35 4.19 2.14
C GLU A 60 5.65 2.78 1.63
N TRP A 61 5.10 1.75 2.29
CA TRP A 61 5.28 0.38 1.90
C TRP A 61 4.74 0.14 0.48
N ALA A 62 3.56 0.67 0.18
CA ALA A 62 2.94 0.56 -1.14
C ALA A 62 3.73 1.30 -2.22
N ALA A 63 4.27 2.49 -1.89
CA ALA A 63 5.16 3.23 -2.76
C ALA A 63 6.41 2.41 -3.12
N GLY A 64 7.10 1.87 -2.11
CA GLY A 64 8.28 1.04 -2.30
C GLY A 64 7.98 -0.29 -3.00
N PHE A 65 6.80 -0.88 -2.79
CA PHE A 65 6.35 -2.06 -3.55
C PHE A 65 6.24 -1.75 -5.04
N THR A 66 5.61 -0.63 -5.38
CA THR A 66 5.47 -0.18 -6.78
C THR A 66 6.83 0.14 -7.39
N SER A 67 7.73 0.80 -6.65
CA SER A 67 9.09 1.09 -7.12
C SER A 67 9.84 -0.18 -7.51
N ARG A 68 9.85 -1.20 -6.63
CA ARG A 68 10.50 -2.49 -6.93
C ARG A 68 9.90 -3.19 -8.14
N ARG A 69 8.57 -3.07 -8.32
CA ARG A 69 7.89 -3.64 -9.49
C ARG A 69 8.32 -2.94 -10.78
N LEU A 70 8.36 -1.61 -10.78
CA LEU A 70 8.81 -0.80 -11.91
C LEU A 70 10.29 -1.07 -12.26
N GLU A 71 11.18 -1.07 -11.26
CA GLU A 71 12.59 -1.42 -11.42
C GLU A 71 12.75 -2.81 -12.08
N SER A 72 11.97 -3.80 -11.62
CA SER A 72 11.99 -5.15 -12.20
C SER A 72 11.50 -5.21 -13.64
N LEU A 73 10.54 -4.38 -14.04
CA LEU A 73 10.04 -4.31 -15.42
C LEU A 73 11.07 -3.64 -16.33
N LEU A 74 11.66 -2.55 -15.86
CA LEU A 74 12.64 -1.76 -16.59
C LEU A 74 14.00 -2.46 -16.73
N ALA A 75 14.30 -3.46 -15.90
CA ALA A 75 15.56 -4.20 -15.92
C ALA A 75 15.89 -4.85 -17.29
N SER A 76 14.90 -5.11 -18.13
CA SER A 76 15.09 -5.63 -19.49
C SER A 76 15.65 -4.61 -20.49
N GLY A 77 15.55 -3.31 -20.19
CA GLY A 77 15.91 -2.20 -21.07
C GLY A 77 14.87 -1.88 -22.16
N ASP A 78 13.81 -2.70 -22.31
CA ASP A 78 12.70 -2.42 -23.21
C ASP A 78 11.59 -1.66 -22.47
N VAL A 79 11.61 -0.33 -22.63
CA VAL A 79 10.66 0.57 -21.97
C VAL A 79 9.23 0.36 -22.46
N VAL A 80 9.03 0.01 -23.74
CA VAL A 80 7.67 -0.18 -24.28
C VAL A 80 7.04 -1.43 -23.66
N SER A 81 7.77 -2.55 -23.68
CA SER A 81 7.29 -3.79 -23.04
C SER A 81 7.12 -3.63 -21.52
N ALA A 82 7.96 -2.83 -20.86
CA ALA A 82 7.82 -2.53 -19.44
C ALA A 82 6.52 -1.76 -19.14
N LEU A 83 6.19 -0.76 -19.96
CA LEU A 83 4.95 0.00 -19.84
C LEU A 83 3.72 -0.87 -20.09
N ASP A 84 3.73 -1.70 -21.14
CA ASP A 84 2.63 -2.62 -21.45
C ASP A 84 2.37 -3.57 -20.28
N ALA A 85 3.42 -4.20 -19.73
CA ALA A 85 3.30 -5.08 -18.58
C ALA A 85 2.79 -4.37 -17.32
N PHE A 86 3.19 -3.11 -17.09
CA PHE A 86 2.69 -2.32 -15.96
C PHE A 86 1.20 -1.98 -16.11
N ILE A 87 0.77 -1.63 -17.33
CA ILE A 87 -0.65 -1.35 -17.64
C ILE A 87 -1.49 -2.61 -17.53
N ASP A 88 -0.98 -3.76 -17.98
CA ASP A 88 -1.66 -5.05 -17.88
C ASP A 88 -1.88 -5.46 -16.41
N ASP A 89 -0.86 -5.32 -15.56
CA ASP A 89 -0.98 -5.58 -14.12
C ASP A 89 -2.09 -4.72 -13.47
N TRP A 90 -2.14 -3.43 -13.78
CA TRP A 90 -3.17 -2.52 -13.27
C TRP A 90 -4.55 -2.84 -13.83
N THR A 91 -4.64 -3.18 -15.12
CA THR A 91 -5.89 -3.56 -15.78
C THR A 91 -6.47 -4.84 -15.16
N ALA A 92 -5.63 -5.85 -14.94
CA ALA A 92 -6.03 -7.07 -14.24
C ALA A 92 -6.53 -6.75 -12.83
N THR A 93 -5.79 -5.94 -12.09
CA THR A 93 -6.17 -5.56 -10.72
C THR A 93 -7.53 -4.86 -10.65
N LEU A 94 -7.80 -3.94 -11.59
CA LEU A 94 -9.10 -3.26 -11.66
C LEU A 94 -10.22 -4.25 -12.01
N ARG A 95 -10.01 -5.16 -12.96
CA ARG A 95 -11.02 -6.15 -13.36
C ARG A 95 -11.32 -7.17 -12.26
N ASP A 96 -10.28 -7.72 -11.63
CA ASP A 96 -10.40 -8.75 -10.60
C ASP A 96 -11.06 -8.23 -9.31
N SER A 97 -10.99 -6.92 -9.08
CA SER A 97 -11.62 -6.25 -7.95
C SER A 97 -12.98 -5.63 -8.29
N GLU A 98 -13.56 -5.91 -9.47
CA GLU A 98 -14.78 -5.25 -9.96
C GLU A 98 -14.70 -3.72 -9.87
N PHE A 99 -13.52 -3.17 -10.19
CA PHE A 99 -13.16 -1.76 -10.15
C PHE A 99 -13.19 -1.12 -8.75
N ALA A 100 -13.19 -1.93 -7.68
CA ALA A 100 -13.14 -1.44 -6.31
C ALA A 100 -11.72 -1.05 -5.86
N ALA A 101 -10.68 -1.75 -6.33
CA ALA A 101 -9.33 -1.60 -5.79
C ALA A 101 -8.42 -0.71 -6.65
N GLY A 102 -8.24 0.55 -6.25
CA GLY A 102 -7.38 1.53 -6.91
C GLY A 102 -5.91 1.47 -6.46
N CYS A 103 -5.19 2.58 -6.60
CA CYS A 103 -3.81 2.69 -6.11
C CYS A 103 -3.76 3.10 -4.63
N PRO A 104 -3.14 2.30 -3.73
CA PRO A 104 -3.01 2.66 -2.32
C PRO A 104 -2.24 3.97 -2.10
N VAL A 105 -1.30 4.31 -2.98
CA VAL A 105 -0.54 5.58 -2.91
C VAL A 105 -1.41 6.77 -3.31
N VAL A 106 -2.30 6.61 -4.30
CA VAL A 106 -3.28 7.64 -4.66
C VAL A 106 -4.29 7.84 -3.53
N ALA A 107 -4.78 6.77 -2.90
CA ALA A 107 -5.60 6.87 -1.70
C ALA A 107 -4.88 7.64 -0.59
N GLY A 108 -3.58 7.39 -0.41
CA GLY A 108 -2.73 8.13 0.53
C GLY A 108 -2.53 9.61 0.16
N ALA A 109 -2.46 9.94 -1.14
CA ALA A 109 -2.31 11.31 -1.62
C ALA A 109 -3.55 12.17 -1.38
N LEU A 110 -4.74 11.55 -1.32
CA LEU A 110 -6.00 12.24 -1.08
C LEU A 110 -6.24 12.53 0.40
N ASP A 111 -5.60 11.77 1.29
CA ASP A 111 -5.68 11.98 2.74
C ASP A 111 -4.59 12.93 3.24
N LYS A 112 -4.90 13.76 4.24
CA LYS A 112 -3.95 14.75 4.77
C LYS A 112 -2.81 14.10 5.56
N THR A 113 -3.10 13.00 6.27
CA THR A 113 -2.15 12.33 7.18
C THR A 113 -1.07 11.58 6.43
N THR A 114 -1.34 11.16 5.20
CA THR A 114 -0.44 10.32 4.39
C THR A 114 0.07 11.01 3.13
N ARG A 115 -0.30 12.28 2.91
CA ARG A 115 0.02 13.03 1.68
C ARG A 115 1.52 13.13 1.45
N GLU A 116 2.30 13.34 2.50
CA GLU A 116 3.75 13.50 2.41
C GLU A 116 4.43 12.18 2.00
N ALA A 117 4.05 11.07 2.63
CA ALA A 117 4.48 9.73 2.24
C ALA A 117 4.12 9.40 0.78
N ALA A 118 2.90 9.72 0.34
CA ALA A 118 2.49 9.52 -1.05
C ALA A 118 3.33 10.38 -2.01
N THR A 119 3.57 11.65 -1.67
CA THR A 119 4.40 12.56 -2.46
C THR A 119 5.83 12.06 -2.59
N ALA A 120 6.42 11.55 -1.50
CA ALA A 120 7.74 10.94 -1.53
C ALA A 120 7.78 9.72 -2.47
N GLY A 121 6.72 8.90 -2.46
CA GLY A 121 6.55 7.76 -3.36
C GLY A 121 6.52 8.18 -4.84
N PHE A 122 5.67 9.14 -5.21
CA PHE A 122 5.62 9.64 -6.59
C PHE A 122 6.97 10.19 -7.06
N ARG A 123 7.64 10.98 -6.21
CA ARG A 123 8.98 11.51 -6.50
C ARG A 123 10.01 10.40 -6.68
N GLN A 124 9.89 9.28 -5.98
CA GLN A 124 10.77 8.13 -6.19
C GLN A 124 10.57 7.55 -7.58
N TRP A 125 9.32 7.37 -8.02
CA TRP A 125 9.02 6.81 -9.33
C TRP A 125 9.50 7.71 -10.48
N GLU A 126 9.48 9.04 -10.32
CA GLU A 126 10.04 10.00 -11.29
C GLU A 126 11.55 9.86 -11.52
N ARG A 127 12.27 9.18 -10.62
CA ARG A 127 13.73 8.99 -10.68
C ARG A 127 14.14 7.59 -11.15
N LEU A 128 13.18 6.70 -11.41
CA LEU A 128 13.43 5.38 -11.99
C LEU A 128 13.71 5.50 -13.49
#